data_AF-A0A5E7HSU3-F1
#
_entry.id   AF-A0A5E7HSU3-F1
#
_cell.length_a   1.000
_cell.length_b   1.000
_cell.length_c   1.000
_cell.angle_alpha   90.00
_cell.angle_beta   90.00
_cell.angle_gamma   90.00
#
_symmetry.space_group_name_H-M   'P 1'
#
loop_
_entity.id
_entity.type
_entity.pdbx_description
1 polymer ?
#
loop_
_entity_poly.entity_id
_entity_poly.type
_entity_poly.pdbx_seq_one_letter_code
_entity_poly.pdbx_strand_id
1 'polypeptide(L)' 'MYAVTADTKNEDLLANACETLASAKTIAQEFAGLVKPSQRRTLMGIAQLIMLGELAVNRVLDNLELPQ' A
#
# COMPACT_ATOMS: atom_id res chain seq x y z
N MET A 1 18.60 2.14 -2.05
CA MET A 1 18.05 2.12 -3.42
C MET A 1 17.25 0.85 -3.54
N TYR A 2 15.95 0.91 -3.80
CA TYR A 2 15.12 -0.28 -4.01
C TYR A 2 15.37 -0.80 -5.43
N ALA A 3 15.72 -2.07 -5.58
CA ALA A 3 15.99 -2.69 -6.87
C ALA A 3 15.25 -4.02 -6.93
N VAL A 4 14.37 -4.16 -7.92
CA VAL A 4 13.67 -5.42 -8.22
C VAL A 4 14.52 -6.19 -9.22
N THR A 5 15.10 -7.30 -8.80
CA THR A 5 15.90 -8.19 -9.65
C THR A 5 15.15 -9.50 -9.91
N ALA A 6 15.57 -10.26 -10.92
CA ALA A 6 14.93 -11.55 -11.26
C ALA A 6 14.99 -12.58 -10.12
N ASP A 7 15.97 -12.48 -9.22
CA ASP A 7 16.11 -13.36 -8.04
C ASP A 7 15.31 -12.90 -6.82
N THR A 8 14.61 -11.76 -6.89
CA THR A 8 13.82 -11.27 -5.76
C THR A 8 12.61 -12.15 -5.57
N LYS A 9 12.39 -12.65 -4.35
CA LYS A 9 11.23 -13.50 -4.06
C LYS A 9 9.94 -12.71 -4.19
N ASN A 10 8.90 -13.36 -4.67
CA ASN A 10 7.56 -12.77 -4.77
C ASN A 10 7.03 -12.33 -3.40
N GLU A 11 7.33 -13.07 -2.34
CA GLU A 11 7.01 -12.73 -0.94
C GLU A 11 7.64 -11.39 -0.55
N ASP A 12 8.95 -11.22 -0.81
CA ASP A 12 9.66 -9.97 -0.51
C ASP A 12 9.09 -8.80 -1.33
N LEU A 13 8.75 -9.02 -2.60
CA LEU A 13 8.13 -7.98 -3.45
C LEU A 13 6.75 -7.56 -2.95
N LEU A 14 5.92 -8.53 -2.53
CA LEU A 14 4.57 -8.28 -2.03
C LEU A 14 4.61 -7.64 -0.64
N ALA A 15 5.51 -8.07 0.24
CA ALA A 15 5.72 -7.44 1.55
C ALA A 15 6.15 -5.97 1.39
N ASN A 16 7.14 -5.69 0.53
CA ASN A 16 7.57 -4.33 0.23
C ASN A 16 6.46 -3.49 -0.41
N ALA A 17 5.65 -4.08 -1.29
CA ALA A 17 4.50 -3.42 -1.89
C ALA A 17 3.44 -3.08 -0.82
N CYS A 18 3.16 -3.98 0.11
CA CYS A 18 2.26 -3.73 1.23
C CYS A 18 2.75 -2.57 2.11
N GLU A 19 4.01 -2.58 2.54
CA GLU A 19 4.60 -1.49 3.33
C GLU A 19 4.58 -0.15 2.60
N THR A 20 4.85 -0.17 1.29
CA THR A 20 4.80 1.03 0.44
C THR A 20 3.37 1.60 0.37
N LEU A 21 2.37 0.74 0.20
CA LEU A 21 0.96 1.15 0.16
C LEU A 21 0.50 1.68 1.52
N ALA A 22 0.84 1.02 2.62
CA ALA A 22 0.53 1.49 3.98
C ALA A 22 1.15 2.88 4.25
N SER A 23 2.39 3.08 3.81
CA SER A 23 3.08 4.38 3.89
C SER A 23 2.39 5.44 3.04
N ALA A 24 2.03 5.13 1.80
CA ALA A 24 1.34 6.05 0.90
C ALA A 24 -0.04 6.48 1.43
N LYS A 25 -0.78 5.54 2.03
CA LYS A 25 -2.05 5.81 2.71
C LYS A 25 -1.85 6.78 3.88
N THR A 26 -0.84 6.56 4.71
CA THR A 26 -0.51 7.44 5.84
C THR A 26 -0.19 8.86 5.36
N ILE A 27 0.65 9.00 4.33
CA ILE A 27 0.97 10.31 3.73
C ILE A 27 -0.29 10.99 3.18
N ALA A 28 -1.17 10.25 2.51
CA ALA A 28 -2.42 10.80 1.99
C ALA A 28 -3.34 11.29 3.12
N GLN A 29 -3.43 10.56 4.23
CA GLN A 29 -4.21 10.95 5.41
C GLN A 29 -3.62 12.16 6.13
N GLU A 30 -2.30 12.19 6.33
CA GLU A 30 -1.60 13.35 6.91
C GLU A 30 -1.81 14.60 6.06
N PHE A 31 -1.65 14.48 4.73
CA PHE A 31 -1.84 15.60 3.82
C PHE A 31 -3.29 16.07 3.77
N ALA A 32 -4.27 15.17 3.99
CA ALA A 32 -5.69 15.53 4.09
C ALA A 32 -5.96 16.48 5.29
N GLY A 33 -5.14 16.43 6.33
CA GLY A 33 -5.16 17.36 7.47
C GLY A 33 -4.65 18.76 7.14
N LEU A 34 -3.75 18.89 6.16
CA LEU A 34 -3.06 20.13 5.80
C LEU A 34 -3.76 20.95 4.70
N VAL A 35 -4.71 20.35 3.98
CA VAL A 35 -5.40 20.99 2.85
C VAL A 35 -6.80 21.53 3.18
N LYS A 36 -7.37 22.28 2.24
CA LYS A 36 -8.73 22.83 2.33
C LYS A 36 -9.78 21.70 2.38
N PRO A 37 -10.96 21.94 3.00
CA PRO A 37 -12.01 20.92 3.15
C PRO A 37 -12.46 20.23 1.85
N SER A 38 -12.45 20.94 0.72
CA SER A 38 -12.80 20.37 -0.59
C SER A 38 -11.77 19.34 -1.08
N GLN A 39 -10.48 19.58 -0.85
CA GLN A 39 -9.38 18.69 -1.25
C GLN A 39 -9.21 17.52 -0.28
N ARG A 40 -9.57 17.71 1.00
CA ARG A 40 -9.55 16.67 2.03
C ARG A 40 -10.39 15.45 1.61
N ARG A 41 -11.58 15.67 1.05
CA ARG A 41 -12.45 14.56 0.61
C ARG A 41 -11.80 13.74 -0.50
N THR A 42 -11.14 14.39 -1.44
CA THR A 42 -10.38 13.72 -2.51
C THR A 42 -9.24 12.88 -1.94
N LEU A 43 -8.45 13.43 -1.00
CA LEU A 43 -7.35 12.71 -0.38
C LEU A 43 -7.80 11.53 0.47
N MET A 44 -8.92 11.66 1.20
CA MET A 44 -9.50 10.52 1.90
C MET A 44 -9.94 9.43 0.92
N GLY A 45 -10.52 9.79 -0.24
CA GLY A 45 -10.84 8.83 -1.29
C GLY A 45 -9.59 8.11 -1.83
N ILE A 46 -8.49 8.83 -2.06
CA ILE A 46 -7.20 8.25 -2.46
C ILE A 46 -6.69 7.28 -1.40
N ALA A 47 -6.68 7.68 -0.12
CA ALA A 47 -6.26 6.82 0.99
C ALA A 47 -7.10 5.54 1.06
N GLN A 48 -8.39 5.63 0.75
CA GLN A 48 -9.32 4.49 0.72
C GLN A 48 -9.01 3.53 -0.45
N LEU A 49 -8.68 4.06 -1.63
CA LEU A 49 -8.22 3.24 -2.77
C LEU A 49 -6.89 2.54 -2.48
N ILE A 50 -5.95 3.24 -1.83
CA ILE A 50 -4.67 2.66 -1.42
C ILE A 50 -4.90 1.51 -0.44
N MET A 51 -5.79 1.68 0.54
CA MET A 51 -6.15 0.61 1.51
C MET A 51 -6.73 -0.63 0.82
N LEU A 52 -7.53 -0.47 -0.25
CA LEU A 52 -8.03 -1.61 -1.01
C LEU A 52 -6.91 -2.36 -1.74
N GLY A 53 -5.94 -1.63 -2.29
CA GLY A 53 -4.74 -2.23 -2.88
C GLY A 53 -3.89 -2.97 -1.83
N GLU A 54 -3.68 -2.36 -0.67
CA GLU A 54 -2.96 -2.95 0.47
C GLU A 54 -3.60 -4.29 0.89
N LEU A 55 -4.93 -4.32 1.03
CA LEU A 55 -5.67 -5.53 1.38
C LEU A 55 -5.53 -6.64 0.32
N ALA A 56 -5.59 -6.27 -0.97
CA ALA A 56 -5.42 -7.23 -2.04
C ALA A 56 -4.00 -7.84 -2.05
N VAL A 57 -2.97 -7.00 -1.85
CA VAL A 57 -1.57 -7.44 -1.76
C VAL A 57 -1.36 -8.33 -0.54
N ASN A 58 -1.83 -7.93 0.64
CA ASN A 58 -1.79 -8.75 1.85
C ASN A 58 -2.45 -10.11 1.64
N ARG A 59 -3.64 -10.14 1.02
CA ARG A 59 -4.33 -11.41 0.77
C ARG A 59 -3.55 -12.34 -0.16
N VAL A 60 -2.84 -11.80 -1.15
CA VAL A 60 -1.99 -12.60 -2.05
C VAL A 60 -0.76 -13.09 -1.32
N LEU A 61 -0.13 -12.26 -0.48
CA LEU A 61 1.00 -12.66 0.36
C LEU A 61 0.61 -13.80 1.32
N ASP A 62 -0.51 -13.67 2.02
CA ASP A 62 -1.04 -14.72 2.91
C ASP A 62 -1.22 -16.05 2.17
N ASN A 63 -1.64 -16.02 0.90
CA ASN A 63 -1.82 -17.23 0.10
C ASN A 63 -0.50 -17.92 -0.29
N LEU A 64 0.62 -17.19 -0.30
CA LEU A 64 1.94 -17.74 -0.57
C LEU A 64 2.58 -18.33 0.70
N GLU A 65 2.33 -17.73 1.87
CA GLU A 65 2.83 -18.21 3.15
C GLU A 65 2.08 -19.44 3.69
N LEU A 66 0.87 -19.71 3.19
CA LEU A 66 0.13 -20.92 3.53
C LEU A 66 0.86 -22.16 2.99
N PRO A 67 1.23 -23.14 3.85
CA PRO A 67 1.78 -24.39 3.37
C PRO A 67 0.73 -25.12 2.51
N GLN A 68 1.12 -25.50 1.30
CA GLN A 68 0.35 -26.36 0.39
C GLN A 68 0.13 -27.75 1.00
#